data_AF-A0A9Q6LP96-F1
#
_entry.id   AF-A0A9Q6LP96-F1
#
_cell.length_a   1.000
_cell.length_b   1.000
_cell.length_c   1.000
_cell.angle_alpha   90.00
_cell.angle_beta   90.00
_cell.angle_gamma   90.00
#
_symmetry.space_group_name_H-M   'P 1'
#
loop_
_entity.id
_entity.type
_entity.pdbx_description
1 polymer ?
#
loop_
_entity_poly.entity_id
_entity_poly.type
_entity_poly.pdbx_seq_one_letter_code
_entity_poly.pdbx_strand_id
1 'polypeptide(L)'
;MSYPITLNILIYPPPIDYFKTLDQNPKSLSQHLDNCSTRIGKYFEQLLLFIYKEHHYEKILFSQQVINNKKTIGEFDFILQESPSHPTYHLEVAIKFYLGTDHLNQTAHWLGPNCKDRLDLKFNQLLYQQSQLSTHPSSQAYLQQYQLHQLRPTILMKGYLFIPLHAQNTHHTQSSPKIINPDALKGWWAHINHVPTLLNSQSYWSVLNKPHWLAAPSSAQLKLNPPFTLTELYQYCLDYFDTQSAPILVCELDKTLQEQSCGFITPTHWPF
;
A
#
# COMPACT_ATOMS: atom_id res chain seq x y z
N MET A 1 6.65 25.09 -5.58
CA MET A 1 7.74 24.68 -4.67
C MET A 1 8.10 23.26 -5.00
N SER A 2 9.28 23.05 -5.57
CA SER A 2 9.80 21.74 -5.94
C SER A 2 10.31 21.08 -4.66
N TYR A 3 9.61 20.07 -4.15
CA TYR A 3 10.11 19.31 -2.99
C TYR A 3 11.31 18.46 -3.47
N PRO A 4 12.45 18.45 -2.74
CA PRO A 4 13.65 17.68 -3.13
C PRO A 4 13.47 16.15 -3.02
N ILE A 5 12.25 15.68 -2.79
CA ILE A 5 11.90 14.27 -2.61
C ILE A 5 11.44 13.70 -3.95
N THR A 6 12.13 12.65 -4.40
CA THR A 6 11.65 11.85 -5.53
C THR A 6 10.45 11.04 -5.06
N LEU A 7 9.28 11.30 -5.64
CA LEU A 7 8.06 10.52 -5.42
C LEU A 7 7.94 9.47 -6.53
N ASN A 8 7.65 8.21 -6.17
CA ASN A 8 7.27 7.11 -7.07
C ASN A 8 8.34 6.45 -7.92
N ILE A 9 9.55 6.20 -7.41
CA ILE A 9 10.52 5.36 -8.11
C ILE A 9 11.03 4.29 -7.15
N LEU A 10 10.85 3.01 -7.51
CA LEU A 10 11.71 1.97 -6.95
C LEU A 10 13.13 2.32 -7.37
N ILE A 11 14.01 2.54 -6.41
CA ILE A 11 15.41 2.84 -6.70
C ILE A 11 16.00 1.59 -7.35
N TYR A 12 16.53 1.73 -8.57
CA TYR A 12 17.10 0.65 -9.39
C TYR A 12 16.29 -0.67 -9.33
N PRO A 13 15.08 -0.75 -9.92
CA PRO A 13 14.25 -1.96 -9.85
C PRO A 13 14.69 -3.03 -10.85
N PRO A 14 14.30 -4.30 -10.64
CA PRO A 14 14.72 -5.38 -11.53
C PRO A 14 14.07 -5.17 -12.90
N PRO A 15 14.69 -5.67 -13.99
CA PRO A 15 14.03 -5.69 -15.28
C PRO A 15 12.73 -6.51 -15.20
N ILE A 16 11.74 -6.19 -16.03
CA ILE A 16 10.43 -6.87 -16.00
C ILE A 16 10.54 -8.39 -16.16
N ASP A 17 11.53 -8.87 -16.91
CA ASP A 17 11.73 -10.31 -17.13
C ASP A 17 12.16 -11.04 -15.87
N TYR A 18 12.83 -10.37 -14.92
CA TYR A 18 13.11 -10.92 -13.60
C TYR A 18 11.80 -11.31 -12.90
N PHE A 19 10.82 -10.40 -12.90
CA PHE A 19 9.52 -10.65 -12.26
C PHE A 19 8.74 -11.77 -12.96
N LYS A 20 8.79 -11.86 -14.30
CA LYS A 20 8.18 -12.97 -15.03
C LYS A 20 8.79 -14.32 -14.65
N THR A 21 10.11 -14.38 -14.47
CA THR A 21 10.79 -15.60 -14.01
C THR A 21 10.41 -15.93 -12.57
N LEU A 22 10.31 -14.93 -11.71
CA LEU A 22 9.88 -15.11 -10.32
C LEU A 22 8.43 -15.62 -10.22
N ASP A 23 7.52 -15.13 -11.06
CA ASP A 23 6.13 -15.61 -11.13
C ASP A 23 6.04 -17.09 -11.53
N GLN A 24 6.93 -17.55 -12.41
CA GLN A 24 7.00 -18.96 -12.83
C GLN A 24 7.58 -19.87 -11.74
N ASN A 25 8.45 -19.33 -10.87
CA ASN A 25 9.07 -20.08 -9.77
C ASN A 25 9.20 -19.22 -8.51
N PRO A 26 8.10 -19.01 -7.76
CA PRO A 26 8.06 -18.07 -6.63
C PRO A 26 8.67 -18.64 -5.35
N LYS A 27 9.44 -19.74 -5.42
CA LYS A 27 9.91 -20.49 -4.24
C LYS A 27 10.81 -19.64 -3.35
N SER A 28 11.76 -18.89 -3.93
CA SER A 28 12.67 -18.01 -3.18
C SER A 28 11.91 -16.90 -2.46
N LEU A 29 10.95 -16.26 -3.14
CA LEU A 29 10.09 -15.24 -2.55
C LEU A 29 9.23 -15.83 -1.43
N SER A 30 8.62 -16.99 -1.66
CA SER A 30 7.79 -17.67 -0.66
C SER A 30 8.60 -17.97 0.60
N GLN A 31 9.80 -18.54 0.44
CA GLN A 31 10.72 -18.82 1.55
C GLN A 31 11.17 -17.55 2.29
N HIS A 32 11.36 -16.44 1.58
CA HIS A 32 11.68 -15.16 2.21
C HIS A 32 10.52 -14.62 3.06
N LEU A 33 9.29 -14.83 2.59
CA LEU A 33 8.07 -14.36 3.25
C LEU A 33 7.53 -15.34 4.30
N ASP A 34 8.11 -16.53 4.44
CA ASP A 34 7.76 -17.49 5.47
C ASP A 34 7.88 -16.86 6.86
N ASN A 35 6.84 -17.00 7.68
CA ASN A 35 6.73 -16.39 9.02
C ASN A 35 6.72 -14.86 9.08
N CYS A 36 6.57 -14.17 7.95
CA CYS A 36 6.40 -12.71 7.95
C CYS A 36 5.08 -12.29 8.59
N SER A 37 5.05 -11.06 9.12
CA SER A 37 3.84 -10.48 9.69
C SER A 37 2.72 -10.37 8.64
N THR A 38 1.49 -10.68 9.05
CA THR A 38 0.29 -10.43 8.23
C THR A 38 -0.10 -8.95 8.15
N ARG A 39 0.61 -8.08 8.90
CA ARG A 39 0.44 -6.62 8.79
C ARG A 39 0.97 -6.16 7.44
N ILE A 40 0.07 -5.67 6.59
CA ILE A 40 0.37 -5.30 5.20
C ILE A 40 1.57 -4.35 5.03
N GLY A 41 1.77 -3.40 5.97
CA GLY A 41 2.94 -2.52 5.94
C GLY A 41 4.26 -3.29 6.07
N LYS A 42 4.35 -4.18 7.05
CA LYS A 42 5.54 -5.02 7.26
C LYS A 42 5.70 -6.06 6.15
N TYR A 43 4.61 -6.61 5.62
CA TYR A 43 4.65 -7.48 4.46
C TYR A 43 5.21 -6.76 3.22
N PHE A 44 4.77 -5.52 2.97
CA PHE A 44 5.26 -4.70 1.87
C PHE A 44 6.74 -4.33 2.01
N GLU A 45 7.19 -3.99 3.22
CA GLU A 45 8.62 -3.80 3.51
C GLU A 45 9.46 -5.05 3.17
N GLN A 46 8.98 -6.25 3.51
CA GLN A 46 9.69 -7.49 3.17
C GLN A 46 9.72 -7.77 1.66
N LEU A 47 8.63 -7.49 0.93
CA LEU A 47 8.62 -7.56 -0.53
C LEU A 47 9.69 -6.64 -1.14
N LEU A 48 9.81 -5.41 -0.65
CA LEU A 48 10.84 -4.48 -1.11
C LEU A 48 12.24 -4.95 -0.74
N LEU A 49 12.43 -5.48 0.48
CA LEU A 49 13.72 -6.03 0.90
C LEU A 49 14.14 -7.20 0.00
N PHE A 50 13.22 -8.10 -0.33
CA PHE A 50 13.46 -9.17 -1.30
C PHE A 50 13.94 -8.60 -2.63
N ILE A 51 13.19 -7.65 -3.20
CA ILE A 51 13.53 -7.02 -4.48
C ILE A 51 14.91 -6.34 -4.43
N TYR A 52 15.21 -5.58 -3.37
CA TYR A 52 16.50 -4.89 -3.28
C TYR A 52 17.68 -5.85 -3.08
N LYS A 53 17.49 -7.01 -2.45
CA LYS A 53 18.55 -8.03 -2.33
C LYS A 53 18.91 -8.68 -3.66
N GLU A 54 18.01 -8.63 -4.64
CA GLU A 54 18.23 -9.19 -5.98
C GLU A 54 18.98 -8.21 -6.89
N HIS A 55 19.08 -6.94 -6.46
CA HIS A 55 19.96 -5.95 -7.06
C HIS A 55 21.35 -5.95 -6.46
N HIS A 56 22.31 -5.47 -7.25
CA HIS A 56 23.67 -5.21 -6.80
C HIS A 56 23.77 -3.91 -6.01
N TYR A 57 23.24 -3.91 -4.79
CA TYR A 57 23.55 -2.89 -3.79
C TYR A 57 24.77 -3.30 -2.97
N GLU A 58 25.78 -2.44 -2.90
CA GLU A 58 26.90 -2.61 -1.97
C GLU A 58 26.43 -2.55 -0.51
N LYS A 59 25.49 -1.63 -0.19
CA LYS A 59 24.92 -1.52 1.16
C LYS A 59 23.40 -1.47 1.13
N ILE A 60 22.80 -2.36 1.91
CA ILE A 60 21.38 -2.36 2.27
C ILE A 60 21.30 -2.41 3.79
N LEU A 61 20.82 -1.33 4.40
CA LEU A 61 20.39 -1.34 5.80
C LEU A 61 18.86 -1.31 5.81
N PHE A 62 18.25 -2.18 6.60
CA PHE A 62 16.80 -2.34 6.65
C PHE A 62 16.31 -2.34 8.10
N SER A 63 15.22 -1.61 8.38
CA SER A 63 14.58 -1.54 9.72
C SER A 63 15.59 -1.20 10.82
N GLN A 64 16.42 -0.18 10.60
CA GLN A 64 17.46 0.23 11.55
C GLN A 64 16.94 1.28 12.52
N GLN A 65 16.84 0.92 13.79
CA GLN A 65 16.40 1.85 14.84
C GLN A 65 17.48 2.87 15.17
N VAL A 66 17.09 4.14 15.19
CA VAL A 66 17.95 5.23 15.66
C VAL A 66 17.63 5.50 17.12
N ILE A 67 18.59 5.24 17.99
CA ILE A 67 18.45 5.41 19.44
C ILE A 67 19.35 6.56 19.90
N ASN A 68 18.76 7.51 20.62
CA ASN A 68 19.49 8.58 21.29
C ASN A 68 19.12 8.58 22.78
N ASN A 69 20.12 8.53 23.67
CA ASN A 69 19.91 8.52 25.12
C ASN A 69 18.86 7.51 25.60
N LYS A 70 18.96 6.25 25.12
CA LYS A 70 18.02 5.14 25.39
C LYS A 70 16.58 5.35 24.88
N LYS A 71 16.33 6.40 24.09
CA LYS A 71 15.04 6.66 23.46
C LYS A 71 15.15 6.42 21.96
N THR A 72 14.26 5.61 21.40
CA THR A 72 14.11 5.49 19.94
C THR A 72 13.54 6.80 19.42
N ILE A 73 14.28 7.46 18.54
CA ILE A 73 13.86 8.71 17.90
C ILE A 73 13.28 8.49 16.51
N GLY A 74 13.55 7.33 15.91
CA GLY A 74 13.02 6.91 14.63
C GLY A 74 13.57 5.56 14.22
N GLU A 75 13.13 5.08 13.06
CA GLU A 75 13.61 3.88 12.39
C GLU A 75 13.83 4.26 10.94
N PHE A 76 14.96 3.85 10.37
CA PHE A 76 15.18 3.90 8.93
C PHE A 76 14.52 2.66 8.33
N ASP A 77 13.53 2.85 7.47
CA ASP A 77 12.95 1.74 6.72
C ASP A 77 14.04 1.10 5.84
N PHE A 78 14.68 1.91 4.99
CA PHE A 78 15.80 1.50 4.14
C PHE A 78 16.90 2.57 4.04
N ILE A 79 18.15 2.11 4.02
CA ILE A 79 19.28 2.86 3.46
C ILE A 79 19.90 2.03 2.35
N LEU A 80 19.98 2.60 1.15
CA LEU A 80 20.41 1.92 -0.07
C LEU A 80 21.59 2.66 -0.71
N GLN A 81 22.67 1.95 -0.99
CA GLN A 81 23.81 2.44 -1.77
C GLN A 81 24.25 1.39 -2.78
N GLU A 82 24.17 1.73 -4.07
CA GLU A 82 24.58 0.83 -5.15
C GLU A 82 26.10 0.62 -5.16
N SER A 83 26.86 1.71 -5.13
CA SER A 83 28.32 1.73 -4.97
C SER A 83 28.78 3.07 -4.35
N PRO A 84 30.07 3.27 -4.03
CA PRO A 84 30.52 4.51 -3.39
C PRO A 84 30.48 5.72 -4.34
N SER A 85 30.40 5.46 -5.65
CA SER A 85 30.25 6.49 -6.68
C SER A 85 28.80 6.89 -6.93
N HIS A 86 27.82 6.19 -6.35
CA HIS A 86 26.39 6.47 -6.51
C HIS A 86 25.80 7.15 -5.27
N PRO A 87 24.70 7.92 -5.42
CA PRO A 87 24.00 8.48 -4.27
C PRO A 87 23.55 7.40 -3.29
N THR A 88 23.70 7.69 -1.99
CA THR A 88 23.05 6.89 -0.94
C THR A 88 21.65 7.43 -0.68
N TYR A 89 20.65 6.56 -0.65
CA TYR A 89 19.26 6.93 -0.41
C TYR A 89 18.85 6.55 1.01
N HIS A 90 18.18 7.48 1.70
CA HIS A 90 17.34 7.19 2.86
C HIS A 90 15.92 7.04 2.33
N LEU A 91 15.42 5.81 2.26
CA LEU A 91 14.13 5.51 1.64
C LEU A 91 13.12 5.13 2.73
N GLU A 92 12.11 5.98 2.89
CA GLU A 92 10.92 5.72 3.71
C GLU A 92 9.82 5.13 2.82
N VAL A 93 9.18 4.05 3.28
CA VAL A 93 8.20 3.29 2.49
C VAL A 93 6.86 3.22 3.18
N ALA A 94 5.78 3.28 2.40
CA ALA A 94 4.44 3.07 2.92
C ALA A 94 3.53 2.45 1.86
N ILE A 95 2.72 1.48 2.27
CA ILE A 95 1.54 1.04 1.53
C ILE A 95 0.28 1.51 2.26
N LYS A 96 -0.61 2.23 1.57
CA LYS A 96 -1.82 2.79 2.17
C LYS A 96 -3.04 2.66 1.25
N PHE A 97 -4.19 2.48 1.89
CA PHE A 97 -5.49 2.33 1.24
C PHE A 97 -6.36 3.42 1.84
N TYR A 98 -6.90 4.32 1.02
CA TYR A 98 -7.74 5.41 1.50
C TYR A 98 -9.07 5.43 0.75
N LEU A 99 -10.17 5.58 1.49
CA LEU A 99 -11.52 5.76 0.97
C LEU A 99 -11.82 7.26 1.02
N GLY A 100 -12.11 7.84 -0.14
CA GLY A 100 -12.54 9.23 -0.25
C GLY A 100 -13.97 9.36 0.24
N THR A 101 -14.24 10.26 1.17
CA THR A 101 -15.57 10.49 1.76
C THR A 101 -16.30 11.60 1.02
N ASP A 102 -15.83 12.83 1.22
CA ASP A 102 -16.28 14.04 0.54
C ASP A 102 -15.12 14.71 -0.18
N HIS A 103 -15.39 15.81 -0.92
CA HIS A 103 -14.37 16.72 -1.45
C HIS A 103 -13.07 16.04 -1.89
N LEU A 104 -13.16 15.14 -2.89
CA LEU A 104 -12.09 14.22 -3.27
C LEU A 104 -10.77 14.93 -3.66
N ASN A 105 -10.81 16.22 -3.96
CA ASN A 105 -9.64 17.05 -4.22
C ASN A 105 -8.83 17.42 -2.96
N GLN A 106 -9.33 17.12 -1.76
CA GLN A 106 -8.71 17.47 -0.48
C GLN A 106 -8.23 16.23 0.26
N THR A 107 -6.95 16.19 0.62
CA THR A 107 -6.32 15.04 1.30
C THR A 107 -6.91 14.72 2.68
N ALA A 108 -7.54 15.67 3.36
CA ALA A 108 -8.17 15.47 4.66
C ALA A 108 -9.44 14.59 4.61
N HIS A 109 -10.05 14.42 3.43
CA HIS A 109 -11.26 13.60 3.25
C HIS A 109 -10.97 12.15 2.82
N TRP A 110 -9.71 11.75 2.84
CA TRP A 110 -9.25 10.42 2.50
C TRP A 110 -8.91 9.65 3.77
N LEU A 111 -9.81 8.77 4.18
CA LEU A 111 -9.73 8.00 5.43
C LEU A 111 -9.26 6.58 5.17
N GLY A 112 -8.41 6.04 6.04
CA GLY A 112 -8.12 4.60 6.03
C GLY A 112 -9.40 3.80 6.31
N PRO A 113 -9.49 2.53 5.89
CA PRO A 113 -10.72 1.73 6.05
C PRO A 113 -11.27 1.72 7.49
N ASN A 114 -10.38 1.69 8.48
CA ASN A 114 -10.77 1.69 9.90
C ASN A 114 -10.85 3.10 10.52
N CYS A 115 -10.85 4.16 9.72
CA CYS A 115 -10.87 5.58 10.13
C CYS A 115 -9.75 6.02 11.10
N LYS A 116 -8.72 5.19 11.30
CA LYS A 116 -7.56 5.46 12.17
C LYS A 116 -6.40 6.15 11.44
N ASP A 117 -6.54 6.37 10.14
CA ASP A 117 -5.51 6.93 9.27
C ASP A 117 -6.14 7.96 8.34
N ARG A 118 -5.37 8.99 7.99
CA ARG A 118 -5.78 10.07 7.10
C ARG A 118 -4.63 10.45 6.19
N LEU A 119 -4.91 10.62 4.90
CA LEU A 119 -3.88 10.80 3.88
C LEU A 119 -3.02 12.04 4.13
N ASP A 120 -3.61 13.18 4.49
CA ASP A 120 -2.88 14.41 4.83
C ASP A 120 -1.92 14.21 6.01
N LEU A 121 -2.36 13.56 7.08
CA LEU A 121 -1.56 13.32 8.29
C LEU A 121 -0.41 12.37 7.98
N LYS A 122 -0.69 11.27 7.27
CA LYS A 122 0.36 10.31 6.92
C LYS A 122 1.37 10.90 5.94
N PHE A 123 0.90 11.64 4.95
CA PHE A 123 1.77 12.31 4.00
C PHE A 123 2.68 13.34 4.70
N ASN A 124 2.12 14.19 5.56
CA ASN A 124 2.89 15.17 6.33
C ASN A 124 3.89 14.52 7.28
N GLN A 125 3.51 13.41 7.93
CA GLN A 125 4.41 12.63 8.77
C GLN A 125 5.61 12.10 7.97
N LEU A 126 5.36 11.51 6.79
CA LEU A 126 6.43 11.02 5.93
C LEU A 126 7.36 12.16 5.48
N LEU A 127 6.79 13.26 5.00
CA LEU A 127 7.53 14.39 4.41
C LEU A 127 8.34 15.20 5.43
N TYR A 128 7.74 15.54 6.57
CA TYR A 128 8.32 16.50 7.51
C TYR A 128 8.95 15.85 8.74
N GLN A 129 8.73 14.56 8.98
CA GLN A 129 9.29 13.85 10.12
C GLN A 129 10.16 12.68 9.66
N GLN A 130 9.56 11.65 9.06
CA GLN A 130 10.26 10.40 8.80
C GLN A 130 11.41 10.58 7.80
N SER A 131 11.17 11.23 6.65
CA SER A 131 12.23 11.46 5.65
C SER A 131 13.33 12.40 6.15
N GLN A 132 13.06 13.20 7.18
CA GLN A 132 14.06 14.09 7.79
C GLN A 132 14.96 13.35 8.80
N LEU A 133 14.69 12.09 9.11
CA LEU A 133 15.48 11.34 10.10
C LEU A 133 16.97 11.28 9.73
N SER A 134 17.31 11.16 8.44
CA SER A 134 18.71 11.13 8.01
C SER A 134 19.44 12.45 8.20
N THR A 135 18.75 13.59 8.28
CA THR A 135 19.36 14.91 8.52
C THR A 135 19.41 15.27 10.01
N HIS A 136 18.74 14.49 10.86
CA HIS A 136 18.72 14.72 12.31
C HIS A 136 20.11 14.51 12.94
N PRO A 137 20.59 15.42 13.82
CA PRO A 137 21.94 15.33 14.39
C PRO A 137 22.25 14.00 15.09
N SER A 138 21.29 13.46 15.84
CA SER A 138 21.46 12.18 16.53
C SER A 138 21.58 10.99 15.58
N SER A 139 21.06 11.09 14.36
CA SER A 139 21.20 10.06 13.33
C SER A 139 22.56 10.13 12.65
N GLN A 140 23.19 11.30 12.59
CA GLN A 140 24.50 11.47 11.93
C GLN A 140 25.60 10.64 12.60
N ALA A 141 25.61 10.57 13.93
CA ALA A 141 26.56 9.71 14.65
C ALA A 141 26.38 8.22 14.32
N TYR A 142 25.13 7.78 14.20
CA TYR A 142 24.80 6.41 13.76
C TYR A 142 25.27 6.16 12.32
N LEU A 143 24.96 7.07 11.39
CA LEU A 143 25.34 6.95 9.97
C LEU A 143 26.85 6.96 9.74
N GLN A 144 27.60 7.71 10.56
CA GLN A 144 29.07 7.73 10.52
C GLN A 144 29.69 6.35 10.79
N GLN A 145 29.08 5.52 11.65
CA GLN A 145 29.56 4.15 11.93
C GLN A 145 29.53 3.27 10.67
N TYR A 146 28.66 3.58 9.71
CA TYR A 146 28.54 2.89 8.43
C TYR A 146 29.27 3.60 7.27
N GLN A 147 30.02 4.68 7.57
CA GLN A 147 30.67 5.56 6.59
C GLN A 147 29.66 6.12 5.57
N LEU A 148 28.46 6.43 6.04
CA LEU A 148 27.39 6.98 5.22
C LEU A 148 27.24 8.47 5.50
N HIS A 149 27.23 9.25 4.44
CA HIS A 149 27.15 10.71 4.49
C HIS A 149 26.18 11.23 3.43
N GLN A 150 25.53 12.36 3.70
CA GLN A 150 24.69 13.08 2.73
C GLN A 150 23.63 12.20 2.04
N LEU A 151 22.93 11.37 2.82
CA LEU A 151 21.85 10.52 2.30
C LEU A 151 20.76 11.38 1.67
N ARG A 152 20.28 10.99 0.49
CA ARG A 152 19.15 11.61 -0.19
C ARG A 152 17.82 11.06 0.35
N PRO A 153 17.00 11.87 1.06
CA PRO A 153 15.69 11.44 1.50
C PRO A 153 14.77 11.15 0.31
N THR A 154 14.14 9.99 0.33
CA THR A 154 13.23 9.49 -0.71
C THR A 154 12.01 8.87 -0.04
N ILE A 155 10.82 9.09 -0.62
CA ILE A 155 9.57 8.50 -0.12
C ILE A 155 8.96 7.64 -1.22
N LEU A 156 8.70 6.37 -0.91
CA LEU A 156 7.92 5.46 -1.74
C LEU A 156 6.59 5.17 -1.05
N MET A 157 5.55 5.92 -1.43
CA MET A 157 4.19 5.70 -0.97
C MET A 157 3.36 5.05 -2.09
N LYS A 158 2.93 3.81 -1.87
CA LYS A 158 2.10 3.02 -2.80
C LYS A 158 0.73 2.72 -2.18
N GLY A 159 -0.15 2.16 -3.00
CA GLY A 159 -1.45 1.63 -2.59
C GLY A 159 -2.58 2.19 -3.43
N TYR A 160 -3.77 2.32 -2.84
CA TYR A 160 -5.01 2.57 -3.57
C TYR A 160 -5.81 3.75 -3.01
N LEU A 161 -6.46 4.47 -3.91
CA LEU A 161 -7.49 5.46 -3.63
C LEU A 161 -8.86 4.91 -4.05
N PHE A 162 -9.73 4.65 -3.09
CA PHE A 162 -11.08 4.15 -3.35
C PHE A 162 -12.06 5.32 -3.38
N ILE A 163 -12.79 5.42 -4.49
CA ILE A 163 -13.74 6.51 -4.77
C ILE A 163 -15.16 5.99 -4.51
N PRO A 164 -16.06 6.80 -3.93
CA PRO A 164 -17.44 6.36 -3.73
C PRO A 164 -18.07 5.93 -5.06
N LEU A 165 -18.63 4.72 -5.11
CA LEU A 165 -19.16 4.15 -6.36
C LEU A 165 -20.27 5.02 -6.96
N HIS A 166 -21.13 5.60 -6.10
CA HIS A 166 -22.18 6.55 -6.53
C HIS A 166 -21.62 7.86 -7.12
N ALA A 167 -20.37 8.22 -6.79
CA ALA A 167 -19.75 9.45 -7.27
C ALA A 167 -19.02 9.24 -8.60
N GLN A 168 -18.68 8.01 -9.01
CA GLN A 168 -17.79 7.73 -10.15
C GLN A 168 -18.21 8.42 -11.46
N ASN A 169 -19.51 8.64 -11.69
CA ASN A 169 -20.05 9.28 -12.89
C ASN A 169 -20.24 10.81 -12.78
N THR A 170 -19.79 11.44 -11.69
CA THR A 170 -19.93 12.89 -11.48
C THR A 170 -18.65 13.63 -11.85
N HIS A 171 -18.75 14.83 -12.43
CA HIS A 171 -17.59 15.68 -12.74
C HIS A 171 -16.68 15.97 -11.52
N HIS A 172 -17.20 15.83 -10.30
CA HIS A 172 -16.45 16.00 -9.05
C HIS A 172 -15.42 14.90 -8.76
N THR A 173 -15.48 13.74 -9.42
CA THR A 173 -14.44 12.69 -9.30
C THR A 173 -13.19 12.97 -10.12
N GLN A 174 -13.23 13.97 -11.00
CA GLN A 174 -12.13 14.27 -11.91
C GLN A 174 -10.94 14.98 -11.23
N SER A 175 -11.14 15.55 -10.03
CA SER A 175 -10.06 16.24 -9.30
C SER A 175 -9.57 15.41 -8.11
N SER A 176 -8.49 14.64 -8.31
CA SER A 176 -7.70 14.10 -7.20
C SER A 176 -6.86 15.20 -6.54
N PRO A 177 -6.43 15.06 -5.28
CA PRO A 177 -5.56 16.04 -4.65
C PRO A 177 -4.26 16.18 -5.45
N LYS A 178 -3.75 17.40 -5.62
CA LYS A 178 -2.57 17.69 -6.46
C LYS A 178 -1.30 16.90 -6.10
N ILE A 179 -1.25 16.37 -4.88
CA ILE A 179 -0.12 15.64 -4.33
C ILE A 179 -0.13 14.15 -4.68
N ILE A 180 -1.25 13.67 -5.21
CA ILE A 180 -1.43 12.30 -5.65
C ILE A 180 -0.89 12.15 -7.07
N ASN A 181 -0.20 11.04 -7.31
CA ASN A 181 0.21 10.64 -8.65
C ASN A 181 -1.04 10.45 -9.54
N PRO A 182 -1.13 11.07 -10.73
CA PRO A 182 -2.22 10.83 -11.67
C PRO A 182 -2.45 9.34 -11.98
N ASP A 183 -1.38 8.53 -11.96
CA ASP A 183 -1.38 7.09 -12.19
C ASP A 183 -1.58 6.26 -10.91
N ALA A 184 -1.99 6.89 -9.80
CA ALA A 184 -2.32 6.17 -8.58
C ALA A 184 -3.43 5.15 -8.85
N LEU A 185 -3.29 3.95 -8.29
CA LEU A 185 -4.30 2.90 -8.41
C LEU A 185 -5.59 3.37 -7.76
N LYS A 186 -6.70 3.14 -8.46
CA LYS A 186 -8.03 3.54 -8.03
C LYS A 186 -8.92 2.32 -7.93
N GLY A 187 -9.75 2.31 -6.91
CA GLY A 187 -10.85 1.36 -6.75
C GLY A 187 -12.14 2.09 -6.41
N TRP A 188 -13.18 1.35 -6.07
CA TRP A 188 -14.43 1.92 -5.60
C TRP A 188 -14.71 1.58 -4.14
N TRP A 189 -15.60 2.31 -3.49
CA TRP A 189 -16.19 1.83 -2.24
C TRP A 189 -17.68 2.13 -2.18
N ALA A 190 -18.42 1.30 -1.46
CA ALA A 190 -19.85 1.45 -1.25
C ALA A 190 -20.27 0.94 0.12
N HIS A 191 -21.33 1.55 0.69
CA HIS A 191 -22.02 0.98 1.84
C HIS A 191 -22.76 -0.30 1.44
N ILE A 192 -22.86 -1.23 2.39
CA ILE A 192 -23.53 -2.52 2.21
C ILE A 192 -24.96 -2.39 1.67
N ASN A 193 -25.71 -1.37 2.10
CA ASN A 193 -27.08 -1.13 1.63
C ASN A 193 -27.18 -0.76 0.13
N HIS A 194 -26.09 -0.34 -0.50
CA HIS A 194 -26.05 -0.01 -1.92
C HIS A 194 -25.49 -1.15 -2.79
N VAL A 195 -24.93 -2.20 -2.18
CA VAL A 195 -24.31 -3.33 -2.90
C VAL A 195 -25.28 -3.99 -3.89
N PRO A 196 -26.53 -4.34 -3.52
CA PRO A 196 -27.46 -5.01 -4.45
C PRO A 196 -27.80 -4.20 -5.70
N THR A 197 -27.68 -2.87 -5.61
CA THR A 197 -28.07 -1.96 -6.69
C THR A 197 -26.90 -1.48 -7.54
N LEU A 198 -25.71 -1.36 -6.96
CA LEU A 198 -24.56 -0.74 -7.63
C LEU A 198 -23.57 -1.75 -8.21
N LEU A 199 -23.53 -2.99 -7.71
CA LEU A 199 -22.60 -3.99 -8.18
C LEU A 199 -23.18 -4.82 -9.32
N ASN A 200 -22.31 -5.29 -10.20
CA ASN A 200 -22.68 -6.08 -11.36
C ASN A 200 -23.12 -7.50 -10.94
N SER A 201 -24.37 -7.85 -11.24
CA SER A 201 -24.94 -9.17 -10.91
C SER A 201 -24.40 -10.31 -11.77
N GLN A 202 -23.70 -10.01 -12.87
CA GLN A 202 -23.09 -11.00 -13.77
C GLN A 202 -21.63 -11.30 -13.42
N SER A 203 -21.04 -10.52 -12.51
CA SER A 203 -19.67 -10.70 -12.04
C SER A 203 -19.60 -11.71 -10.90
N TYR A 204 -18.41 -12.27 -10.71
CA TYR A 204 -18.03 -13.05 -9.55
C TYR A 204 -17.20 -12.21 -8.59
N TRP A 205 -17.17 -12.58 -7.32
CA TRP A 205 -16.62 -11.75 -6.26
C TRP A 205 -15.74 -12.54 -5.31
N SER A 206 -14.55 -12.05 -5.02
CA SER A 206 -13.66 -12.66 -4.02
C SER A 206 -13.36 -11.68 -2.90
N VAL A 207 -13.47 -12.14 -1.65
CA VAL A 207 -13.08 -11.36 -0.47
C VAL A 207 -11.55 -11.44 -0.31
N LEU A 208 -10.90 -10.28 -0.28
CA LEU A 208 -9.46 -10.17 -0.08
C LEU A 208 -9.15 -9.98 1.41
N ASN A 209 -8.46 -10.96 1.98
CA ASN A 209 -7.97 -10.89 3.35
C ASN A 209 -6.52 -10.40 3.39
N LYS A 210 -6.14 -9.67 4.44
CA LYS A 210 -4.74 -9.29 4.66
C LYS A 210 -3.86 -10.55 4.81
N PRO A 211 -2.63 -10.57 4.28
CA PRO A 211 -1.94 -9.47 3.59
C PRO A 211 -2.24 -9.36 2.08
N HIS A 212 -3.12 -10.18 1.51
CA HIS A 212 -3.42 -10.30 0.07
C HIS A 212 -4.24 -9.14 -0.52
N TRP A 213 -4.18 -7.94 0.06
CA TRP A 213 -4.79 -6.75 -0.56
C TRP A 213 -3.95 -6.16 -1.70
N LEU A 214 -2.75 -6.70 -1.95
CA LEU A 214 -1.81 -6.16 -2.93
C LEU A 214 -2.03 -6.69 -4.36
N ALA A 215 -2.85 -7.72 -4.53
CA ALA A 215 -3.09 -8.34 -5.83
C ALA A 215 -4.44 -9.06 -5.85
N ALA A 216 -4.96 -9.28 -7.06
CA ALA A 216 -6.06 -10.20 -7.33
C ALA A 216 -5.73 -11.62 -6.80
N PRO A 217 -6.76 -12.42 -6.46
CA PRO A 217 -6.54 -13.77 -6.00
C PRO A 217 -5.99 -14.63 -7.15
N SER A 218 -4.94 -15.41 -6.88
CA SER A 218 -4.41 -16.38 -7.83
C SER A 218 -5.44 -17.47 -8.14
N SER A 219 -5.27 -18.15 -9.28
CA SER A 219 -6.12 -19.29 -9.64
C SER A 219 -6.09 -20.40 -8.59
N ALA A 220 -4.99 -20.57 -7.86
CA ALA A 220 -4.89 -21.53 -6.76
C ALA A 220 -5.75 -21.10 -5.56
N GLN A 221 -5.74 -19.81 -5.20
CA GLN A 221 -6.59 -19.28 -4.14
C GLN A 221 -8.07 -19.36 -4.50
N LEU A 222 -8.44 -19.07 -5.75
CA LEU A 222 -9.82 -19.20 -6.23
C LEU A 222 -10.32 -20.65 -6.25
N LYS A 223 -9.44 -21.64 -6.39
CA LYS A 223 -9.82 -23.06 -6.24
C LYS A 223 -10.10 -23.44 -4.79
N LEU A 224 -9.35 -22.88 -3.85
CA LEU A 224 -9.52 -23.14 -2.41
C LEU A 224 -10.71 -22.36 -1.83
N ASN A 225 -10.93 -21.13 -2.30
CA ASN A 225 -12.03 -20.26 -1.91
C ASN A 225 -12.72 -19.79 -3.19
N PRO A 226 -13.72 -20.56 -3.69
CA PRO A 226 -14.48 -20.19 -4.86
C PRO A 226 -15.09 -18.80 -4.73
N PRO A 227 -15.13 -18.01 -5.81
CA PRO A 227 -15.70 -16.69 -5.76
C PRO A 227 -17.22 -16.77 -5.60
N PHE A 228 -17.78 -15.77 -4.93
CA PHE A 228 -19.20 -15.58 -4.68
C PHE A 228 -19.89 -15.03 -5.93
N THR A 229 -21.16 -15.39 -6.10
CA THR A 229 -22.12 -14.56 -6.82
C THR A 229 -22.42 -13.28 -6.04
N LEU A 230 -23.04 -12.27 -6.67
CA LEU A 230 -23.42 -11.04 -5.95
C LEU A 230 -24.34 -11.31 -4.75
N THR A 231 -25.29 -12.24 -4.88
CA THR A 231 -26.21 -12.60 -3.79
C THR A 231 -25.47 -13.23 -2.61
N GLU A 232 -24.55 -14.16 -2.88
CA GLU A 232 -23.74 -14.80 -1.84
C GLU A 232 -22.79 -13.80 -1.17
N LEU A 233 -22.17 -12.91 -1.94
CA LEU A 233 -21.33 -11.84 -1.38
C LEU A 233 -22.13 -10.95 -0.46
N TYR A 234 -23.31 -10.51 -0.89
CA TYR A 234 -24.17 -9.64 -0.11
C TYR A 234 -24.55 -10.29 1.22
N GLN A 235 -24.95 -11.57 1.20
CA GLN A 235 -25.25 -12.32 2.42
C GLN A 235 -24.02 -12.47 3.32
N TYR A 236 -22.87 -12.82 2.76
CA TYR A 236 -21.60 -12.90 3.50
C TYR A 236 -21.28 -11.57 4.21
N CYS A 237 -21.45 -10.45 3.52
CA CYS A 237 -21.21 -9.13 4.11
C CYS A 237 -22.20 -8.79 5.22
N LEU A 238 -23.48 -9.14 5.10
CA LEU A 238 -24.46 -8.96 6.17
C LEU A 238 -24.04 -9.74 7.42
N ASP A 239 -23.77 -11.04 7.26
CA ASP A 239 -23.35 -11.92 8.36
C ASP A 239 -22.04 -11.42 9.02
N TYR A 240 -21.12 -10.89 8.21
CA TYR A 240 -19.88 -10.29 8.71
C TYR A 240 -20.16 -9.02 9.52
N PHE A 241 -20.97 -8.10 9.00
CA PHE A 241 -21.24 -6.81 9.64
C PHE A 241 -22.13 -6.90 10.87
N ASP A 242 -22.80 -8.03 11.11
CA ASP A 242 -23.52 -8.29 12.36
C ASP A 242 -22.59 -8.36 13.57
N THR A 243 -21.31 -8.72 13.38
CA THR A 243 -20.34 -8.86 14.47
C THR A 243 -19.09 -8.01 14.32
N GLN A 244 -18.81 -7.52 13.11
CA GLN A 244 -17.61 -6.75 12.78
C GLN A 244 -17.99 -5.40 12.15
N SER A 245 -17.15 -4.39 12.30
CA SER A 245 -17.36 -3.07 11.67
C SER A 245 -16.25 -2.68 10.68
N ALA A 246 -15.24 -3.53 10.51
CA ALA A 246 -14.13 -3.24 9.61
C ALA A 246 -14.56 -3.39 8.14
N PRO A 247 -14.26 -2.45 7.24
CA PRO A 247 -14.57 -2.62 5.83
C PRO A 247 -13.90 -3.84 5.20
N ILE A 248 -14.62 -4.45 4.26
CA ILE A 248 -14.19 -5.65 3.53
C ILE A 248 -13.68 -5.22 2.15
N LEU A 249 -12.45 -5.61 1.80
CA LEU A 249 -11.94 -5.43 0.43
C LEU A 249 -12.40 -6.62 -0.43
N VAL A 250 -12.95 -6.34 -1.59
CA VAL A 250 -13.39 -7.33 -2.57
C VAL A 250 -12.75 -7.09 -3.93
N CYS A 251 -12.56 -8.18 -4.67
CA CYS A 251 -12.13 -8.19 -6.07
C CYS A 251 -13.31 -8.65 -6.93
N GLU A 252 -13.62 -7.88 -7.97
CA GLU A 252 -14.57 -8.22 -9.02
C GLU A 252 -13.87 -9.06 -10.09
N LEU A 253 -14.49 -10.17 -10.45
CA LEU A 253 -13.97 -11.13 -11.41
C LEU A 253 -14.97 -11.31 -12.56
N ASP A 254 -14.48 -11.37 -13.79
CA ASP A 254 -15.30 -11.74 -14.93
C ASP A 254 -15.56 -13.26 -15.00
N LYS A 255 -16.27 -13.70 -16.05
CA LYS A 255 -16.57 -15.13 -16.27
C LYS A 255 -15.34 -16.00 -16.53
N THR A 256 -14.21 -15.38 -16.87
CA THR A 256 -12.91 -16.04 -17.04
C THR A 256 -12.05 -15.97 -15.77
N LEU A 257 -12.62 -15.47 -14.67
CA LEU A 257 -11.97 -15.26 -13.38
C LEU A 257 -10.79 -14.28 -13.45
N GLN A 258 -10.83 -13.33 -14.38
CA GLN A 258 -9.88 -12.22 -14.45
C GLN A 258 -10.42 -11.01 -13.70
N GLU A 259 -9.53 -10.32 -12.97
CA GLU A 259 -9.87 -9.10 -12.24
C GLU A 259 -10.39 -8.01 -13.19
N GLN A 260 -11.54 -7.44 -12.84
CA GLN A 260 -12.12 -6.28 -13.51
C GLN A 260 -11.96 -5.01 -12.68
N SER A 261 -12.17 -5.13 -11.36
CA SER A 261 -12.07 -4.03 -10.42
C SER A 261 -11.84 -4.55 -9.01
N CYS A 262 -11.49 -3.65 -8.08
CA CYS A 262 -11.52 -3.94 -6.66
C CYS A 262 -12.19 -2.79 -5.90
N GLY A 263 -12.77 -3.11 -4.74
CA GLY A 263 -13.44 -2.11 -3.94
C GLY A 263 -13.70 -2.50 -2.51
N PHE A 264 -13.96 -1.49 -1.68
CA PHE A 264 -14.35 -1.70 -0.30
C PHE A 264 -15.87 -1.71 -0.14
N ILE A 265 -16.38 -2.69 0.60
CA ILE A 265 -17.72 -2.68 1.14
C ILE A 265 -17.62 -2.26 2.60
N THR A 266 -18.39 -1.26 3.00
CA THR A 266 -18.40 -0.71 4.36
C THR A 266 -19.75 -0.96 5.03
N PRO A 267 -19.81 -1.00 6.38
CA PRO A 267 -21.10 -0.99 7.06
C PRO A 267 -21.79 0.36 6.86
N THR A 268 -23.11 0.42 7.07
CA THR A 268 -23.92 1.62 6.81
C THR A 268 -23.54 2.83 7.67
N HIS A 269 -22.96 2.60 8.85
CA HIS A 269 -22.56 3.69 9.76
C HIS A 269 -21.18 4.29 9.44
N TRP A 270 -20.34 3.60 8.65
CA TRP A 270 -19.04 4.14 8.24
C TRP A 270 -19.21 5.53 7.58
N PRO A 271 -18.31 6.51 7.76
CA PRO A 271 -17.09 6.48 8.58
C PRO A 271 -17.29 6.82 10.07
N PHE A 272 -18.55 6.93 10.55
CA PHE A 272 -18.92 7.49 11.85
C PHE A 272 -19.22 6.44 12.93
#